data_AF-A0A2I1HED1-F1
#
_entry.id   AF-A0A2I1HED1-F1
#
_cell.length_a   1.000
_cell.length_b   1.000
_cell.length_c   1.000
_cell.angle_alpha   90.00
_cell.angle_beta   90.00
_cell.angle_gamma   90.00
#
_symmetry.space_group_name_H-M   'P 1'
#
loop_
_entity.id
_entity.type
_entity.pdbx_description
1 polymer ?
#
loop_
_entity_poly.entity_id
_entity_poly.type
_entity_poly.pdbx_seq_one_letter_code
_entity_poly.pdbx_strand_id
1 'polypeptide(L)' 'MRLLHAVDDPDAAEQEKFAKWLLKVGEGRIPTVINELENDVIQLPNDIVLPSQNIDDLIHFVYPDLSINSNPKYLVE' A
#
# COMPACT_ATOMS: atom_id res chain seq x y z
N MET A 1 -21.24 4.48 19.76
CA MET A 1 -21.80 5.78 19.33
C MET A 1 -23.14 5.51 18.66
N ARG A 2 -24.23 6.17 19.07
CA ARG A 2 -25.53 6.10 18.38
C ARG A 2 -25.74 7.43 17.67
N LEU A 3 -25.82 7.41 16.34
CA LEU A 3 -26.13 8.59 15.53
C LEU A 3 -27.62 8.92 15.72
N LEU A 4 -27.90 10.09 16.29
CA LEU A 4 -29.24 10.62 16.44
C LEU A 4 -29.72 11.09 15.06
N HIS A 5 -30.81 10.52 14.59
CA HIS A 5 -31.49 10.90 13.36
C HIS A 5 -32.18 12.26 13.58
N ALA A 6 -31.55 13.34 13.12
CA ALA A 6 -32.25 14.59 12.85
C ALA A 6 -32.88 14.46 11.46
N VAL A 7 -34.21 14.50 11.41
CA VAL A 7 -35.02 14.09 10.24
C VAL A 7 -35.06 15.15 9.13
N ASP A 8 -34.65 16.40 9.39
CA ASP A 8 -34.73 17.49 8.41
C ASP A 8 -33.54 18.47 8.54
N ASP A 9 -32.32 17.94 8.56
CA ASP A 9 -31.11 18.76 8.61
C ASP A 9 -30.41 18.75 7.23
N PRO A 10 -30.11 19.91 6.59
CA PRO A 10 -29.24 19.95 5.40
C PRO A 10 -27.93 19.17 5.60
N ASP A 11 -27.48 19.06 6.86
CA ASP A 11 -26.32 18.30 7.27
C ASP A 11 -26.48 16.79 7.01
N ALA A 12 -27.70 16.24 7.06
CA ALA A 12 -27.94 14.81 6.81
C ALA A 12 -27.64 14.42 5.36
N ALA A 13 -27.98 15.29 4.40
CA ALA A 13 -27.69 15.06 2.99
C ALA A 13 -26.18 15.17 2.68
N GLU A 14 -25.47 16.04 3.37
CA GLU A 14 -24.01 16.13 3.29
C GLU A 14 -23.34 14.90 3.91
N GLN A 15 -23.84 14.45 5.06
CA GLN A 15 -23.32 13.28 5.76
C GLN A 15 -23.51 12.00 4.95
N GLU A 16 -24.65 11.84 4.26
CA GLU A 16 -24.90 10.72 3.35
C GLU A 16 -23.95 10.75 2.14
N LYS A 17 -23.71 11.94 1.56
CA LYS A 17 -22.74 12.11 0.46
C LYS A 17 -21.33 11.74 0.91
N PHE A 18 -20.92 12.18 2.10
CA PHE A 18 -19.61 11.87 2.67
C PHE A 18 -19.45 10.36 2.95
N ALA A 19 -20.46 9.72 3.54
CA ALA A 19 -20.46 8.28 3.79
C ALA A 19 -20.34 7.46 2.48
N LYS A 20 -21.08 7.86 1.43
CA LYS A 20 -20.99 7.24 0.10
C LYS A 20 -19.63 7.43 -0.55
N TRP A 21 -18.99 8.59 -0.36
CA TRP A 21 -17.63 8.84 -0.84
C TRP A 21 -16.62 7.93 -0.13
N LEU A 22 -16.69 7.81 1.20
CA LEU A 22 -15.84 6.92 2.00
C LEU A 22 -15.92 5.46 1.55
N LEU A 23 -17.13 4.96 1.28
CA LEU A 23 -17.31 3.60 0.78
C LEU A 23 -16.63 3.40 -0.58
N LYS A 24 -16.77 4.37 -1.50
CA LYS A 24 -16.10 4.30 -2.81
C LYS A 24 -14.57 4.34 -2.68
N VAL A 25 -14.01 5.04 -1.69
CA VAL A 25 -12.57 5.02 -1.38
C VAL A 25 -12.16 3.63 -0.91
N GLY A 26 -12.86 3.06 0.09
CA GLY A 26 -12.54 1.74 0.64
C GLY A 26 -12.70 0.59 -0.37
N GLU A 27 -13.64 0.70 -1.30
CA GLU A 27 -13.84 -0.25 -2.40
C GLU A 27 -12.83 -0.08 -3.56
N GLY A 28 -11.94 0.92 -3.49
CA GLY A 28 -11.00 1.23 -4.58
C GLY A 28 -11.68 1.74 -5.86
N ARG A 29 -12.94 2.18 -5.79
CA ARG A 29 -13.72 2.71 -6.92
C ARG A 29 -13.41 4.18 -7.21
N ILE A 30 -12.78 4.87 -6.27
CA ILE A 30 -12.16 6.17 -6.54
C ILE A 30 -10.73 5.87 -7.00
N PRO A 31 -10.38 6.18 -8.27
CA PRO A 31 -9.01 6.01 -8.73
C PRO A 31 -8.09 6.80 -7.81
N THR A 32 -7.10 6.13 -7.22
CA THR A 32 -6.05 6.73 -6.42
C THR A 32 -5.28 7.71 -7.29
N VAL A 33 -5.70 8.97 -7.36
CA VAL A 33 -5.11 10.11 -8.11
C VAL A 33 -3.84 9.72 -8.90
N ILE A 34 -3.99 9.08 -10.06
CA ILE A 34 -2.83 8.56 -10.81
C ILE A 34 -2.28 9.64 -11.77
N ASN A 35 -3.04 10.71 -12.03
CA ASN A 35 -2.78 11.58 -13.18
C ASN A 35 -2.50 13.06 -12.88
N GLU A 36 -2.57 13.54 -11.64
CA GLU A 36 -2.43 15.00 -11.37
C GLU A 36 -1.29 15.38 -10.42
N LEU A 37 -0.48 14.40 -9.99
CA LEU A 37 0.49 14.65 -8.93
C LEU A 37 1.80 13.92 -9.18
N GLU A 38 2.48 14.31 -10.26
CA GLU A 38 3.90 13.96 -10.45
C GLU A 38 4.76 14.33 -9.22
N ASN A 39 4.27 15.26 -8.39
CA ASN A 39 4.93 15.71 -7.15
C ASN A 39 4.55 14.95 -5.86
N ASP A 40 3.54 14.08 -5.84
CA ASP A 40 3.20 13.25 -4.65
C ASP A 40 3.66 11.79 -4.81
N VAL A 41 4.50 11.51 -5.80
CA VAL A 41 5.11 10.20 -5.94
C VAL A 41 6.33 10.12 -5.03
N ILE A 42 6.26 9.26 -4.01
CA ILE A 42 7.43 8.90 -3.21
C ILE A 42 8.32 8.02 -4.09
N GLN A 43 9.47 8.56 -4.50
CA GLN A 43 10.48 7.76 -5.17
C GLN A 43 11.10 6.79 -4.17
N LEU A 44 11.05 5.50 -4.48
CA LEU A 44 11.75 4.51 -3.68
C LEU A 44 13.27 4.72 -3.86
N PRO A 45 14.04 4.74 -2.78
CA PRO A 45 15.49 4.69 -2.84
C PRO A 45 15.98 3.47 -3.65
N ASN A 46 17.03 3.66 -4.45
CA ASN A 46 17.54 2.61 -5.35
C ASN A 46 18.06 1.36 -4.60
N ASP A 47 18.43 1.50 -3.34
CA ASP A 47 18.90 0.42 -2.47
C ASP A 47 17.77 -0.49 -1.98
N ILE A 48 16.50 -0.12 -2.16
CA ILE A 48 15.33 -0.97 -1.88
C ILE A 48 14.60 -1.43 -3.15
N VAL A 49 15.06 -1.00 -4.32
CA VAL A 49 14.49 -1.37 -5.61
C VAL A 49 15.26 -2.54 -6.21
N LEU A 50 14.53 -3.62 -6.51
CA LEU A 50 15.11 -4.76 -7.20
C LEU A 50 15.37 -4.42 -8.68
N PRO A 51 16.60 -4.63 -9.18
CA PRO A 51 16.97 -4.27 -10.55
C PRO A 51 16.32 -5.19 -11.60
N SER A 52 15.88 -6.39 -11.22
CA SER A 52 15.22 -7.34 -12.11
C SER A 52 14.20 -8.20 -11.34
N GLN A 53 13.32 -8.89 -12.07
CA GLN A 53 12.40 -9.89 -11.51
C GLN A 53 13.02 -11.31 -11.47
N ASN A 54 14.34 -11.43 -11.61
CA ASN A 54 15.03 -12.70 -11.48
C ASN A 54 15.13 -13.10 -10.00
N ILE A 55 14.79 -14.34 -9.69
CA ILE A 55 14.89 -14.90 -8.33
C ILE A 55 16.32 -14.90 -7.82
N ASP A 56 17.31 -15.10 -8.69
CA ASP A 56 18.72 -15.07 -8.31
C ASP A 56 19.10 -13.67 -7.84
N ASP A 57 18.68 -12.63 -8.56
CA ASP A 57 18.94 -11.24 -8.17
C ASP A 57 18.24 -10.87 -6.86
N LEU A 58 17.04 -11.40 -6.62
CA LEU A 58 16.34 -11.25 -5.33
C LEU A 58 17.12 -11.89 -4.19
N ILE A 59 17.63 -13.12 -4.39
CA ILE A 59 18.39 -13.84 -3.36
C ILE A 59 19.68 -13.07 -3.04
N HIS A 60 20.42 -12.60 -4.04
CA HIS A 60 21.65 -11.83 -3.83
C HIS A 60 21.37 -10.46 -3.20
N PHE A 61 20.24 -9.83 -3.54
CA PHE A 61 19.83 -8.56 -2.96
C PHE A 61 19.48 -8.68 -1.48
N VAL A 62 18.71 -9.70 -1.09
CA VAL A 62 18.29 -9.91 0.32
C VAL A 62 19.40 -10.54 1.16
N TYR A 63 20.23 -11.39 0.56
CA TYR A 63 21.30 -12.14 1.23
C TYR A 63 22.63 -12.00 0.47
N PRO A 64 23.28 -10.81 0.51
CA PRO A 64 24.52 -10.57 -0.23
C PRO A 64 25.66 -11.53 0.18
N ASP A 65 25.66 -11.93 1.45
CA ASP A 65 26.66 -12.84 2.03
C ASP A 65 26.11 -14.26 2.21
N LEU A 66 25.12 -14.67 1.40
CA LEU A 66 24.53 -16.01 1.52
C LEU A 66 25.62 -17.09 1.45
N SER A 67 26.58 -16.98 0.55
CA SER A 67 27.69 -17.93 0.41
C SER A 67 28.59 -18.02 1.65
N ILE A 68 28.75 -16.91 2.38
CA ILE A 68 29.56 -16.83 3.61
C ILE A 68 28.79 -17.40 4.80
N ASN A 69 27.49 -17.12 4.86
CA ASN A 69 26.61 -17.49 5.97
C ASN A 69 25.81 -18.76 5.72
N SER A 70 26.07 -19.47 4.61
CA SER A 70 25.50 -20.79 4.30
C SER A 70 26.10 -21.84 5.22
N ASN A 71 25.75 -21.78 6.50
CA ASN A 71 26.09 -22.82 7.45
C ASN A 71 25.05 -23.94 7.29
N PRO A 72 25.44 -25.12 6.80
CA PRO A 72 24.52 -26.23 6.55
C PRO A 72 23.80 -26.72 7.82
N LYS A 73 24.29 -26.34 9.02
CA LYS A 73 23.60 -26.59 10.29
C LYS A 73 22.25 -25.89 10.44
N TYR A 74 21.93 -24.90 9.60
CA TYR A 74 20.61 -24.24 9.61
C TYR A 74 19.67 -24.82 8.55
N LEU A 75 20.14 -25.75 7.71
CA LEU A 75 19.38 -26.40 6.63
C LEU A 75 19.09 -27.88 6.97
N VAL A 76 19.02 -28.22 8.25
CA VAL A 76 18.71 -29.58 8.70
C VAL A 76 17.20 -29.76 8.62
N GLU A 77 16.78 -30.79 7.89
CA GLU A 77 15.39 -31.23 7.75
C GLU A 77 14.83 -31.84 9.05
#